data_AF-A0A329Y8A0-F1
#
_entry.id   AF-A0A329Y8A0-F1
#
_cell.length_a   1.000
_cell.length_b   1.000
_cell.length_c   1.000
_cell.angle_alpha   90.00
_cell.angle_beta   90.00
_cell.angle_gamma   90.00
#
_symmetry.space_group_name_H-M   'P 1'
#
loop_
_entity.id
_entity.type
_entity.pdbx_description
1 polymer ?
#
loop_
_entity_poly.entity_id
_entity_poly.type
_entity_poly.pdbx_seq_one_letter_code
_entity_poly.pdbx_strand_id
1 'polypeptide(L)'
;MRFRRMKSLAMAWFAAASLSVVFASAMPARAVSADGSALGTAVVPTETIYPGDIISSGQLEEVEVTNPNLSGDYAKRLRDVTGLVSKRTLLPGRTISVSALRQPYAVTRGSNVRLVMSMGSMTITAAGTPLDDGAVGDSVRARNMDSGIIVNGTVLQNGTIRVVAK
;
A
#
# COMPACT_ATOMS: atom_id res chain seq x y z
N MET A 1 -28.34 -13.32 -0.58
CA MET A 1 -29.07 -12.94 0.64
C MET A 1 -29.72 -11.58 0.42
N ARG A 2 -31.05 -11.52 0.42
CA ARG A 2 -31.85 -10.35 -0.01
C ARG A 2 -32.20 -9.50 1.22
N PHE A 3 -31.70 -8.27 1.28
CA PHE A 3 -32.05 -7.33 2.34
C PHE A 3 -33.42 -6.68 2.07
N ARG A 4 -34.29 -6.81 3.07
CA ARG A 4 -35.69 -6.42 3.12
C ARG A 4 -35.79 -4.93 3.49
N ARG A 5 -36.25 -4.10 2.56
CA ARG A 5 -36.65 -2.71 2.84
C ARG A 5 -37.98 -2.69 3.61
N MET A 6 -38.01 -2.03 4.75
CA MET A 6 -39.24 -1.74 5.51
C MET A 6 -39.76 -0.35 5.13
N LYS A 7 -41.06 -0.29 4.84
CA LYS A 7 -41.87 0.91 4.63
C LYS A 7 -42.61 1.25 5.94
N SER A 8 -42.66 2.52 6.29
CA SER A 8 -43.66 3.16 7.17
C SER A 8 -43.72 4.62 6.69
N LEU A 9 -44.72 5.11 5.95
CA LEU A 9 -46.16 5.26 6.17
C LEU A 9 -46.54 6.25 7.29
N ALA A 10 -47.39 7.20 6.90
CA ALA A 10 -48.13 8.21 7.67
C ALA A 10 -47.32 9.49 8.02
N MET A 11 -47.86 10.71 7.98
CA MET A 11 -49.24 11.18 7.83
C MET A 11 -49.19 12.66 7.44
N ALA A 12 -50.06 13.10 6.52
CA ALA A 12 -50.36 14.52 6.34
C ALA A 12 -51.16 15.03 7.55
N TRP A 13 -51.13 16.35 7.82
CA TRP A 13 -52.33 17.16 8.08
C TRP A 13 -52.03 18.67 8.30
N PHE A 14 -52.80 19.47 7.56
CA PHE A 14 -53.38 20.81 7.81
C PHE A 14 -52.56 22.08 8.16
N ALA A 15 -52.77 23.05 7.26
CA ALA A 15 -53.37 24.37 7.47
C ALA A 15 -52.52 25.58 7.92
N ALA A 16 -52.65 26.61 7.09
CA ALA A 16 -52.25 27.99 7.20
C ALA A 16 -52.65 28.67 8.53
N ALA A 17 -51.79 29.58 9.01
CA ALA A 17 -52.18 30.95 9.38
C ALA A 17 -50.94 31.82 9.66
N SER A 18 -51.06 33.06 9.21
CA SER A 18 -50.21 34.25 9.33
C SER A 18 -49.65 34.57 10.73
N LEU A 19 -48.42 35.09 10.80
CA LEU A 19 -48.10 36.36 11.48
C LEU A 19 -46.64 36.80 11.22
N SER A 20 -46.45 38.04 10.79
CA SER A 20 -45.15 38.70 10.67
C SER A 20 -44.55 38.99 12.05
N VAL A 21 -43.30 38.59 12.29
CA VAL A 21 -42.43 39.17 13.33
C VAL A 21 -41.00 39.23 12.82
N VAL A 22 -40.44 40.43 12.89
CA VAL A 22 -39.05 40.80 12.59
C VAL A 22 -38.09 39.99 13.46
N PHE A 23 -37.15 39.27 12.85
CA PHE A 23 -36.00 38.72 13.57
C PHE A 23 -34.73 39.16 12.88
N ALA A 24 -33.94 39.95 13.62
CA ALA A 24 -32.60 40.36 13.27
C ALA A 24 -31.79 39.14 12.80
N SER A 25 -31.09 39.30 11.68
CA SER A 25 -30.15 38.32 11.15
C SER A 25 -28.92 38.22 12.07
N ALA A 26 -29.09 37.61 13.23
CA ALA A 26 -28.00 36.97 13.95
C ALA A 26 -27.77 35.64 13.24
N MET A 27 -26.78 35.60 12.34
CA MET A 27 -26.28 34.33 11.82
C MET A 27 -25.89 33.46 13.02
N PRO A 28 -26.54 32.31 13.26
CA PRO A 28 -25.91 31.31 14.07
C PRO A 28 -24.72 30.82 13.24
N ALA A 29 -23.51 31.13 13.69
CA ALA A 29 -22.34 30.37 13.30
C ALA A 29 -22.65 28.91 13.65
N ARG A 30 -23.12 28.17 12.65
CA ARG A 30 -23.34 26.73 12.74
C ARG A 30 -21.94 26.17 13.00
N ALA A 31 -21.65 25.92 14.27
CA ALA A 31 -20.57 25.04 14.66
C ALA A 31 -20.91 23.70 14.00
N VAL A 32 -20.30 23.46 12.85
CA VAL A 32 -20.23 22.13 12.27
C VAL A 32 -19.31 21.37 13.21
N SER A 33 -19.89 20.81 14.26
CA SER A 33 -19.30 19.70 14.99
C SER A 33 -19.27 18.53 14.00
N ALA A 34 -18.24 18.51 13.16
CA ALA A 34 -17.82 17.33 12.43
C ALA A 34 -17.04 16.42 13.39
N ASP A 35 -17.64 16.07 14.53
CA ASP A 35 -17.24 14.89 15.30
C ASP A 35 -17.94 13.65 14.73
N GLY A 36 -17.95 13.57 13.39
CA GLY A 36 -17.99 12.28 12.74
C GLY A 36 -16.61 11.69 12.96
N SER A 37 -16.44 10.97 14.08
CA SER A 37 -15.37 10.00 14.22
C SER A 37 -15.51 9.06 13.03
N ALA A 38 -14.83 9.42 11.94
CA ALA A 38 -14.75 8.64 10.74
C ALA A 38 -13.93 7.43 11.15
N LEU A 39 -14.63 6.45 11.70
CA LEU A 39 -14.28 5.05 11.71
C LEU A 39 -13.57 4.79 10.38
N GLY A 40 -12.24 4.74 10.42
CA GLY A 40 -11.41 4.87 9.23
C GLY A 40 -11.76 3.78 8.22
N THR A 41 -11.39 3.98 6.96
CA THR A 41 -11.37 2.87 6.00
C THR A 41 -10.17 1.99 6.34
N ALA A 42 -10.32 0.67 6.29
CA ALA A 42 -9.21 -0.28 6.37
C ALA A 42 -9.18 -1.17 5.14
N VAL A 43 -7.97 -1.47 4.68
CA VAL A 43 -7.75 -2.41 3.58
C VAL A 43 -7.62 -3.82 4.15
N VAL A 44 -8.39 -4.74 3.60
CA VAL A 44 -8.35 -6.17 3.93
C VAL A 44 -8.02 -7.00 2.68
N PRO A 45 -7.27 -8.11 2.81
CA PRO A 45 -7.10 -9.06 1.71
C PRO A 45 -8.42 -9.80 1.44
N THR A 46 -8.68 -10.12 0.17
CA THR A 46 -9.76 -11.03 -0.25
C THR A 46 -9.31 -12.49 -0.28
N GLU A 47 -8.00 -12.72 -0.38
CA GLU A 47 -7.35 -14.03 -0.45
C GLU A 47 -6.21 -14.13 0.57
N THR A 48 -5.69 -15.34 0.78
CA THR A 48 -4.49 -15.55 1.61
C THR A 48 -3.25 -15.11 0.84
N ILE A 49 -2.49 -14.17 1.39
CA ILE A 49 -1.22 -13.68 0.81
C ILE A 49 -0.06 -14.19 1.65
N TYR A 50 0.91 -14.87 1.04
CA TYR A 50 2.04 -15.43 1.75
C TYR A 50 3.18 -14.41 1.94
N PRO A 51 4.07 -14.62 2.91
CA PRO A 51 5.28 -13.82 3.04
C PRO A 51 6.13 -13.90 1.77
N GLY A 52 6.57 -12.75 1.26
CA GLY A 52 7.35 -12.67 0.02
C GLY A 52 6.53 -12.36 -1.23
N ASP A 53 5.21 -12.53 -1.19
CA ASP A 53 4.33 -12.23 -2.31
C ASP A 53 4.12 -10.73 -2.47
N ILE A 54 4.02 -10.30 -3.73
CA ILE A 54 3.67 -8.92 -4.11
C ILE A 54 2.16 -8.78 -4.04
N ILE A 55 1.70 -7.78 -3.30
CA ILE A 55 0.27 -7.51 -3.11
C ILE A 55 -0.27 -6.78 -4.34
N SER A 56 -1.22 -7.40 -5.03
CA SER A 56 -1.92 -6.81 -6.17
C SER A 56 -3.22 -6.11 -5.73
N SER A 57 -3.64 -5.08 -6.47
CA SER A 57 -4.87 -4.34 -6.18
C SER A 57 -6.13 -5.20 -6.26
N GLY A 58 -6.13 -6.26 -7.09
CA GLY A 58 -7.25 -7.20 -7.21
C GLY A 58 -7.46 -8.11 -6.00
N GLN A 59 -6.47 -8.20 -5.11
CA GLN A 59 -6.53 -9.04 -3.90
C GLN A 59 -6.91 -8.25 -2.64
N LEU A 60 -7.33 -7.00 -2.82
CA LEU A 60 -7.54 -6.04 -1.76
C LEU A 60 -8.96 -5.48 -1.83
N GLU A 61 -9.57 -5.31 -0.66
CA GLU A 61 -10.88 -4.69 -0.50
C GLU A 61 -10.81 -3.60 0.57
N GLU A 62 -11.43 -2.46 0.30
CA GLU A 62 -11.58 -1.37 1.28
C GLU A 62 -12.89 -1.58 2.05
N VAL A 63 -12.79 -1.77 3.36
CA VAL A 63 -13.92 -2.00 4.26
C VAL A 63 -13.95 -0.91 5.33
N GLU A 64 -15.15 -0.43 5.67
CA GLU A 64 -15.33 0.51 6.78
C GLU A 64 -15.05 -0.17 8.12
N VAL A 65 -14.17 0.44 8.93
CA VAL A 65 -13.82 -0.12 10.23
C VAL A 65 -15.00 0.02 11.18
N THR A 66 -15.71 -1.06 11.50
CA THR A 66 -16.81 -1.00 12.47
C THR A 66 -16.32 -0.95 13.93
N ASN A 67 -15.06 -1.31 14.19
CA ASN A 67 -14.52 -1.43 15.53
C ASN A 67 -13.75 -0.17 15.97
N PRO A 68 -14.26 0.63 16.94
CA PRO A 68 -13.57 1.82 17.45
C PRO A 68 -12.28 1.51 18.22
N ASN A 69 -12.06 0.25 18.63
CA ASN A 69 -10.84 -0.20 19.29
C ASN A 69 -9.74 -0.65 18.33
N LEU A 70 -9.92 -0.50 17.01
CA LEU A 70 -8.86 -0.78 16.04
C LEU A 70 -7.81 0.34 16.12
N SER A 71 -6.96 0.26 17.13
CA SER A 71 -5.81 1.14 17.37
C SER A 71 -4.56 0.47 16.82
N GLY A 72 -4.13 0.88 15.62
CA GLY A 72 -2.93 0.35 15.00
C GLY A 72 -2.56 1.11 13.73
N ASP A 73 -1.31 0.98 13.30
CA ASP A 73 -0.85 1.49 12.01
C ASP A 73 -1.27 0.48 10.92
N TYR A 74 -2.51 0.63 10.44
CA TYR A 74 -3.08 -0.17 9.35
C TYR A 74 -3.28 0.67 8.10
N ALA A 75 -3.22 0.00 6.96
CA ALA A 75 -3.39 0.65 5.68
C ALA A 75 -4.84 1.11 5.50
N LYS A 76 -5.01 2.41 5.22
CA LYS A 76 -6.32 3.05 5.07
C LYS A 76 -6.79 3.13 3.63
N ARG A 77 -5.85 3.08 2.68
CA ARG A 77 -6.11 3.15 1.24
C ARG A 77 -5.43 2.01 0.51
N LEU A 78 -6.08 1.50 -0.53
CA LEU A 78 -5.55 0.48 -1.45
C LEU A 78 -4.14 0.82 -1.95
N ARG A 79 -3.90 2.10 -2.29
CA ARG A 79 -2.62 2.58 -2.82
C ARG A 79 -1.44 2.46 -1.85
N ASP A 80 -1.72 2.42 -0.54
CA ASP A 80 -0.67 2.33 0.48
C ASP A 80 -0.12 0.89 0.60
N VAL A 81 -0.85 -0.08 0.05
CA VAL A 81 -0.53 -1.51 0.11
C VAL A 81 -0.13 -2.07 -1.25
N THR A 82 -0.73 -1.54 -2.32
CA THR A 82 -0.56 -2.06 -3.68
C THR A 82 0.91 -1.99 -4.12
N GLY A 83 1.45 -3.11 -4.60
CA GLY A 83 2.84 -3.22 -5.06
C GLY A 83 3.86 -3.44 -3.94
N LEU A 84 3.45 -3.49 -2.67
CA LEU A 84 4.30 -3.86 -1.56
C LEU A 84 4.36 -5.38 -1.40
N VAL A 85 5.42 -5.85 -0.74
CA VAL A 85 5.62 -7.26 -0.40
C VAL A 85 5.23 -7.49 1.05
N SER A 86 4.50 -8.57 1.31
CA SER A 86 4.14 -8.94 2.67
C SER A 86 5.32 -9.61 3.40
N LYS A 87 5.55 -9.24 4.67
CA LYS A 87 6.52 -9.90 5.57
C LYS A 87 5.93 -11.07 6.34
N ARG A 88 4.60 -11.20 6.38
CA ARG A 88 3.87 -12.21 7.16
C ARG A 88 2.67 -12.72 6.37
N THR A 89 2.09 -13.85 6.77
CA THR A 89 0.87 -14.34 6.15
C THR A 89 -0.28 -13.39 6.44
N LEU A 90 -0.92 -12.86 5.40
CA LEU A 90 -2.13 -12.06 5.49
C LEU A 90 -3.32 -12.98 5.21
N LEU A 91 -4.28 -12.97 6.12
CA LEU A 91 -5.50 -13.77 5.99
C LEU A 91 -6.63 -12.90 5.42
N PRO A 92 -7.55 -13.51 4.67
CA PRO A 92 -8.69 -12.79 4.12
C PRO A 92 -9.54 -12.17 5.23
N GLY A 93 -10.06 -10.96 4.97
CA GLY A 93 -10.90 -10.21 5.90
C GLY A 93 -10.19 -9.62 7.13
N ARG A 94 -8.86 -9.77 7.24
CA ARG A 94 -8.06 -9.13 8.30
C ARG A 94 -7.44 -7.83 7.85
N THR A 95 -7.31 -6.88 8.76
CA THR A 95 -6.67 -5.59 8.51
C THR A 95 -5.18 -5.77 8.24
N ILE A 96 -4.66 -5.08 7.22
CA ILE A 96 -3.23 -5.10 6.89
C ILE A 96 -2.50 -4.01 7.67
N SER A 97 -1.53 -4.40 8.50
CA SER A 97 -0.66 -3.44 9.19
C SER A 97 0.44 -2.93 8.26
N VAL A 98 0.72 -1.63 8.29
CA VAL A 98 1.79 -1.01 7.47
C VAL A 98 3.16 -1.59 7.82
N SER A 99 3.43 -1.87 9.09
CA SER A 99 4.68 -2.53 9.54
C SER A 99 4.84 -3.97 9.06
N ALA A 100 3.75 -4.59 8.57
CA ALA A 100 3.79 -5.92 7.98
C ALA A 100 4.23 -5.91 6.50
N LEU A 101 4.33 -4.72 5.90
CA LEU A 101 4.66 -4.54 4.50
C LEU A 101 6.10 -4.07 4.34
N ARG A 102 6.68 -4.36 3.18
CA ARG A 102 7.99 -3.83 2.76
C ARG A 102 7.96 -3.50 1.28
N GLN A 103 8.89 -2.68 0.83
CA GLN A 103 9.11 -2.50 -0.60
C GLN A 103 9.63 -3.80 -1.23
N PRO A 104 9.25 -4.11 -2.48
CA PRO A 104 9.81 -5.22 -3.22
C PRO A 104 11.32 -5.02 -3.38
N TYR A 105 12.08 -6.11 -3.31
CA TYR A 105 13.50 -6.04 -3.64
C TYR A 105 13.63 -5.87 -5.15
N ALA A 106 14.56 -5.02 -5.57
CA ALA A 106 14.87 -4.86 -6.99
C ALA A 106 15.69 -6.03 -7.52
N VAL A 107 16.50 -6.65 -6.65
CA VAL A 107 17.21 -7.90 -6.92
C VAL A 107 17.06 -8.86 -5.76
N THR A 108 16.82 -10.12 -6.06
CA THR A 108 16.70 -11.19 -5.07
C THR A 108 17.91 -12.12 -5.16
N ARG A 109 18.35 -12.66 -4.03
CA ARG A 109 19.40 -13.67 -3.98
C ARG A 109 19.05 -14.82 -4.92
N GLY A 110 20.02 -15.25 -5.72
CA GLY A 110 19.85 -16.37 -6.65
C GLY A 110 19.10 -16.02 -7.94
N SER A 111 18.58 -14.80 -8.09
CA SER A 111 17.98 -14.36 -9.35
C SER A 111 19.05 -14.16 -10.45
N ASN A 112 18.66 -14.24 -11.71
CA ASN A 112 19.54 -13.92 -12.83
C ASN A 112 19.48 -12.41 -13.08
N VAL A 113 20.60 -11.71 -12.92
CA VAL A 113 20.69 -10.27 -13.13
C VAL A 113 21.84 -9.93 -14.08
N ARG A 114 21.78 -8.75 -14.68
CA ARG A 114 22.89 -8.22 -15.48
C ARG A 114 23.83 -7.43 -14.58
N LEU A 115 25.12 -7.70 -14.69
CA LEU A 115 26.18 -6.87 -14.12
C LEU A 115 26.61 -5.88 -15.18
N VAL A 116 26.68 -4.61 -14.84
CA VAL A 116 27.16 -3.54 -15.73
C VAL A 116 28.30 -2.82 -15.05
N MET A 117 29.44 -2.78 -15.71
CA MET A 117 30.61 -2.05 -15.26
C MET A 117 30.96 -0.99 -16.30
N SER A 118 31.08 0.26 -15.85
CA SER A 118 31.47 1.38 -16.71
C SER A 118 32.89 1.82 -16.36
N MET A 119 33.77 1.85 -17.36
CA MET A 119 35.16 2.29 -17.25
C MET A 119 35.41 3.36 -18.32
N GLY A 120 35.28 4.64 -17.96
CA GLY A 120 35.38 5.74 -18.92
C GLY A 120 34.32 5.65 -20.01
N SER A 121 34.75 5.48 -21.27
CA SER A 121 33.87 5.30 -22.43
C SER A 121 33.44 3.84 -22.69
N MET A 122 33.99 2.87 -21.96
CA MET A 122 33.71 1.45 -22.16
C MET A 122 32.68 0.94 -21.15
N THR A 123 31.69 0.19 -21.62
CA THR A 123 30.70 -0.50 -20.76
C THR A 123 30.79 -2.00 -20.99
N ILE A 124 31.07 -2.74 -19.92
CA ILE A 124 31.13 -4.20 -19.92
C ILE A 124 29.85 -4.71 -19.26
N THR A 125 29.17 -5.65 -19.92
CA THR A 125 28.00 -6.32 -19.35
C THR A 125 28.25 -7.82 -19.21
N ALA A 126 27.89 -8.38 -18.07
CA ALA A 126 28.03 -9.82 -17.80
C ALA A 126 26.76 -10.37 -17.14
N ALA A 127 26.58 -11.69 -17.18
CA ALA A 127 25.54 -12.35 -16.39
C ALA A 127 26.01 -12.50 -14.94
N GLY A 128 25.12 -12.28 -13.99
CA GLY A 128 25.44 -12.39 -12.57
C GLY A 128 24.29 -12.95 -11.75
N THR A 129 24.65 -13.49 -10.59
CA THR A 129 23.71 -13.96 -9.58
C THR A 129 23.94 -13.19 -8.29
N PRO A 130 22.96 -12.42 -7.78
CA PRO A 130 23.07 -11.76 -6.50
C PRO A 130 23.22 -12.80 -5.38
N LEU A 131 24.13 -12.55 -4.46
CA LEU A 131 24.31 -13.34 -3.25
C LEU A 131 23.44 -12.82 -2.10
N ASP A 132 23.06 -11.55 -2.15
CA ASP A 132 22.24 -10.86 -1.16
C ASP A 132 21.02 -10.24 -1.84
N ASP A 133 19.93 -10.07 -1.09
CA ASP A 133 18.75 -9.30 -1.52
C ASP A 133 19.04 -7.81 -1.43
N GLY A 134 18.55 -7.01 -2.38
CA GLY A 134 18.77 -5.57 -2.39
C GLY A 134 17.64 -4.77 -3.01
N ALA A 135 17.36 -3.60 -2.43
CA ALA A 135 16.52 -2.59 -3.04
C ALA A 135 17.34 -1.71 -4.01
N VAL A 136 16.64 -0.87 -4.79
CA VAL A 136 17.29 0.10 -5.67
C VAL A 136 18.17 1.03 -4.85
N GLY A 137 19.44 1.17 -5.23
CA GLY A 137 20.42 2.00 -4.53
C GLY A 137 21.25 1.27 -3.47
N ASP A 138 20.86 0.05 -3.09
CA ASP A 138 21.64 -0.74 -2.13
C ASP A 138 22.91 -1.32 -2.76
N SER A 139 23.94 -1.49 -1.95
CA SER A 139 25.16 -2.20 -2.32
C SER A 139 25.01 -3.68 -2.02
N VAL A 140 25.09 -4.52 -3.05
CA VAL A 140 24.94 -5.97 -2.95
C VAL A 140 26.15 -6.70 -3.55
N ARG A 141 26.42 -7.90 -3.04
CA ARG A 141 27.37 -8.83 -3.65
C ARG A 141 26.69 -9.60 -4.75
N ALA A 142 27.35 -9.72 -5.89
CA ALA A 142 26.91 -10.59 -6.96
C ALA A 142 28.08 -11.43 -7.49
N ARG A 143 27.79 -12.68 -7.82
CA ARG A 143 28.74 -13.56 -8.48
C ARG A 143 28.60 -13.42 -9.98
N ASN A 144 29.68 -13.12 -10.67
CA ASN A 144 29.73 -13.18 -12.12
C ASN A 144 29.63 -14.66 -12.56
N MET A 145 28.67 -14.99 -13.44
CA MET A 145 28.46 -16.36 -13.89
C MET A 145 29.52 -16.84 -14.88
N ASP A 146 30.14 -15.91 -15.61
CA ASP A 146 31.15 -16.19 -16.63
C ASP A 146 32.53 -16.44 -16.00
N SER A 147 32.93 -15.62 -15.01
CA SER A 147 34.26 -15.71 -14.36
C SER A 147 34.25 -16.38 -12.98
N GLY A 148 33.07 -16.53 -12.36
CA GLY A 148 32.92 -17.07 -11.01
C GLY A 148 33.33 -16.10 -9.89
N ILE A 149 33.87 -14.92 -10.21
CA ILE A 149 34.35 -13.91 -9.27
C ILE A 149 33.16 -13.19 -8.63
N ILE A 150 33.27 -12.91 -7.33
CA ILE A 150 32.27 -12.13 -6.58
C ILE A 150 32.67 -10.66 -6.64
N VAL A 151 31.73 -9.83 -7.07
CA VAL A 151 31.87 -8.38 -7.21
C VAL A 151 30.85 -7.66 -6.33
N ASN A 152 31.22 -6.49 -5.83
CA ASN A 152 30.29 -5.59 -5.13
C ASN A 152 29.77 -4.55 -6.12
N GLY A 153 28.47 -4.30 -6.09
CA GLY A 153 27.87 -3.27 -6.93
C GLY A 153 26.59 -2.71 -6.36
N THR A 154 26.15 -1.59 -6.92
CA THR A 154 24.93 -0.90 -6.54
C THR A 154 23.78 -1.35 -7.44
N VAL A 155 22.64 -1.69 -6.84
CA VAL A 155 21.44 -2.05 -7.58
C VAL A 155 20.83 -0.81 -8.25
N LEU A 156 20.58 -0.89 -9.55
CA LEU A 156 19.90 0.14 -10.33
C LEU A 156 18.39 -0.15 -10.41
N GLN A 157 17.61 0.87 -10.77
CA GLN A 157 16.15 0.78 -10.85
C GLN A 157 15.64 -0.23 -11.90
N ASN A 158 16.47 -0.53 -12.90
CA ASN A 158 16.18 -1.50 -13.94
C ASN A 158 16.53 -2.96 -13.53
N GLY A 159 16.82 -3.22 -12.25
CA GLY A 159 17.19 -4.56 -11.76
C GLY A 159 18.61 -5.01 -12.16
N THR A 160 19.42 -4.10 -12.70
CA THR A 160 20.83 -4.35 -13.05
C THR A 160 21.73 -3.94 -11.89
N ILE A 161 22.87 -4.59 -11.72
CA ILE A 161 23.86 -4.21 -10.70
C ILE A 161 25.01 -3.46 -11.38
N ARG A 162 25.22 -2.20 -10.96
CA ARG A 162 26.37 -1.40 -11.39
C ARG A 162 27.57 -1.71 -10.52
N VAL A 163 28.59 -2.29 -11.12
CA VAL A 163 29.85 -2.63 -10.45
C VAL A 163 30.86 -1.51 -10.72
N VAL A 164 31.55 -1.08 -9.67
CA VAL A 164 32.71 -0.17 -9.81
C VAL A 164 33.97 -1.02 -9.78
N ALA A 165 34.82 -0.87 -10.80
CA ALA A 165 36.17 -1.43 -10.76
C ALA A 165 36.94 -0.73 -9.63
N LYS A 166 37.62 -1.51 -8.79
CA LYS A 166 38.57 -0.97 -7.81
C LYS A 166 39.94 -0.77 -8.48
#